data_AF-A0A0Q9JTG9-F1
#
_entry.id   AF-A0A0Q9JTG9-F1
#
_cell.length_a   1.000
_cell.length_b   1.000
_cell.length_c   1.000
_cell.angle_alpha   90.00
_cell.angle_beta   90.00
_cell.angle_gamma   90.00
#
_symmetry.space_group_name_H-M   'P 1'
#
loop_
_entity.id
_entity.type
_entity.pdbx_description
1 polymer ?
#
loop_
_entity_poly.entity_id
_entity_poly.type
_entity_poly.pdbx_seq_one_letter_code
_entity_poly.pdbx_strand_id
1 'polypeptide(L)'
;MIRKWFIPAVALAVLFSVAPVWAAKSVTALPDAALVIQHPKESGEDSGHMHHKGKMTRKDFEAYRLEKLKEIATYFGIQTDGKTAEQLKKEVEAAKLANKDKWEAFKAEHQAKRLEHLRKIAEEHGIKTEGKTSEQLREELYLLHGGKGKRPHRLEDHDRSADDDDKQKDKQNQA
;
A
#
# COMPACT_ATOMS: atom_id res chain seq x y z
N MET A 1 13.20 23.54 60.24
CA MET A 1 14.01 24.28 59.26
C MET A 1 13.16 24.51 58.03
N ILE A 2 12.90 25.77 57.69
CA ILE A 2 12.05 26.18 56.58
C ILE A 2 12.90 26.21 55.31
N ARG A 3 12.39 25.67 54.20
CA ARG A 3 12.69 26.13 52.85
C ARG A 3 11.59 25.68 51.88
N LYS A 4 10.61 26.57 51.73
CA LYS A 4 9.79 26.72 50.52
C LYS A 4 10.73 26.99 49.35
N TRP A 5 10.42 26.52 48.14
CA TRP A 5 10.58 27.30 46.92
C TRP A 5 9.49 26.93 45.92
N PHE A 6 8.95 27.98 45.32
CA PHE A 6 7.83 28.02 44.41
C PHE A 6 8.25 27.66 42.97
N ILE A 7 7.26 27.18 42.23
CA ILE A 7 7.21 26.79 40.81
C ILE A 7 7.35 28.03 39.90
N PRO A 8 7.78 27.89 38.64
CA PRO A 8 6.87 28.22 37.52
C PRO A 8 7.10 27.28 36.31
N ALA A 9 6.24 27.14 35.32
CA ALA A 9 4.86 27.45 35.09
C ALA A 9 4.49 26.65 33.83
N VAL A 10 3.35 25.98 33.86
CA VAL A 10 2.70 25.43 32.68
C VAL A 10 2.22 26.60 31.84
N ALA A 11 2.71 26.74 30.61
CA ALA A 11 2.14 27.63 29.60
C ALA A 11 1.89 26.82 28.33
N LEU A 12 0.73 26.18 28.31
CA LEU A 12 0.11 25.54 27.17
C LEU A 12 -0.69 26.64 26.45
N ALA A 13 -0.26 27.02 25.24
CA ALA A 13 -1.03 27.91 24.38
C ALA A 13 -0.96 27.41 22.93
N VAL A 14 -1.78 26.39 22.67
CA VAL A 14 -2.25 26.02 21.34
C VAL A 14 -3.37 26.99 20.99
N LEU A 15 -3.21 27.81 19.94
CA LEU A 15 -4.33 28.39 19.22
C LEU A 15 -3.99 28.46 17.73
N PHE A 16 -4.34 27.36 17.05
CA PHE A 16 -4.61 27.31 15.62
C PHE A 16 -5.83 28.20 15.33
N SER A 17 -5.68 29.25 14.53
CA SER A 17 -6.80 30.03 14.02
C SER A 17 -7.05 29.66 12.57
N VAL A 18 -8.03 28.79 12.36
CA VAL A 18 -8.69 28.55 11.07
C VAL A 18 -9.86 29.51 10.97
N ALA A 19 -10.00 30.22 9.85
CA ALA A 19 -11.33 30.55 9.34
C ALA A 19 -11.32 30.70 7.81
N PRO A 20 -12.37 30.20 7.12
CA PRO A 20 -12.53 30.21 5.68
C PRO A 20 -13.19 31.52 5.20
N VAL A 21 -12.88 31.96 3.99
CA VAL A 21 -13.70 32.93 3.26
C VAL A 21 -14.21 32.27 2.00
N TRP A 22 -15.41 31.71 2.13
CA TRP A 22 -16.30 31.40 1.03
C TRP A 22 -17.17 32.64 0.80
N ALA A 23 -16.94 33.33 -0.32
CA ALA A 23 -17.79 34.41 -0.80
C ALA A 23 -18.47 33.98 -2.10
N ALA A 24 -19.73 33.57 -1.94
CA ALA A 24 -20.91 33.94 -2.71
C ALA A 24 -20.92 33.92 -4.26
N LYS A 25 -21.98 33.23 -4.76
CA LYS A 25 -22.90 33.62 -5.86
C LYS A 25 -22.35 33.38 -7.28
N SER A 26 -23.02 32.64 -8.18
CA SER A 26 -24.40 32.87 -8.62
C SER A 26 -25.12 31.62 -9.13
N VAL A 27 -26.43 31.63 -8.90
CA VAL A 27 -27.47 30.83 -9.56
C VAL A 27 -27.52 31.18 -11.05
N THR A 28 -27.47 30.18 -11.92
CA THR A 28 -28.03 30.19 -13.28
C THR A 28 -28.39 28.74 -13.59
N ALA A 29 -29.69 28.41 -13.51
CA ALA A 29 -30.57 28.28 -14.66
C ALA A 29 -30.46 26.88 -15.30
N LEU A 30 -31.53 26.10 -15.12
CA LEU A 30 -31.85 24.93 -15.93
C LEU A 30 -31.85 25.32 -17.42
N PRO A 31 -31.47 24.39 -18.29
CA PRO A 31 -32.54 23.87 -19.13
C PRO A 31 -32.62 22.34 -19.12
N ASP A 32 -33.88 21.92 -19.11
CA ASP A 32 -34.41 20.61 -19.42
C ASP A 32 -33.88 20.14 -20.80
N ALA A 33 -33.15 19.03 -20.82
CA ALA A 33 -32.82 18.31 -22.03
C ALA A 33 -32.54 16.84 -21.67
N ALA A 34 -33.53 16.00 -21.96
CA ALA A 34 -33.43 14.56 -21.95
C ALA A 34 -32.28 14.09 -22.87
N LEU A 35 -31.10 13.83 -22.29
CA LEU A 35 -30.03 13.11 -22.96
C LEU A 35 -30.20 11.62 -22.72
N VAL A 36 -31.01 11.01 -23.59
CA VAL A 36 -30.96 9.59 -23.89
C VAL A 36 -29.57 9.31 -24.45
N ILE A 37 -28.64 8.86 -23.60
CA ILE A 37 -27.38 8.27 -24.05
C ILE A 37 -27.71 6.84 -24.48
N GLN A 38 -28.15 6.71 -25.73
CA GLN A 38 -28.00 5.46 -26.46
C GLN A 38 -26.51 5.23 -26.62
N HIS A 39 -25.98 4.18 -26.01
CA HIS A 39 -24.64 3.68 -26.28
C HIS A 39 -24.74 2.85 -27.57
N PRO A 40 -24.28 3.32 -28.74
CA PRO A 40 -24.18 2.46 -29.90
C PRO A 40 -23.16 1.36 -29.59
N LYS A 41 -23.64 0.13 -29.69
CA LYS A 41 -22.88 -1.10 -29.57
C LYS A 41 -22.62 -1.58 -30.99
N GLU A 42 -21.47 -1.22 -31.56
CA GLU A 42 -20.96 -1.78 -32.81
C GLU A 42 -19.46 -2.03 -32.59
N SER A 43 -19.08 -3.28 -32.28
CA SER A 43 -18.70 -4.33 -33.24
C SER A 43 -17.48 -3.95 -34.07
N GLY A 44 -16.35 -4.55 -33.72
CA GLY A 44 -15.09 -4.46 -34.45
C GLY A 44 -14.02 -5.23 -33.71
N GLU A 45 -13.73 -6.43 -34.20
CA GLU A 45 -12.69 -7.33 -33.73
C GLU A 45 -11.31 -6.65 -33.80
N ASP A 46 -10.63 -6.55 -32.65
CA ASP A 46 -9.19 -6.74 -32.54
C ASP A 46 -8.86 -6.85 -31.04
N SER A 47 -8.70 -8.08 -30.53
CA SER A 47 -8.27 -8.31 -29.16
C SER A 47 -6.75 -8.08 -29.03
N GLY A 48 -6.30 -6.87 -29.34
CA GLY A 48 -4.99 -6.39 -28.95
C GLY A 48 -4.96 -6.25 -27.43
N HIS A 49 -4.02 -6.93 -26.77
CA HIS A 49 -3.77 -6.78 -25.35
C HIS A 49 -3.48 -5.32 -25.01
N MET A 50 -4.50 -4.54 -24.65
CA MET A 50 -4.33 -3.20 -24.13
C MET A 50 -3.69 -3.33 -22.75
N HIS A 51 -2.36 -3.25 -22.72
CA HIS A 51 -1.62 -3.00 -21.50
C HIS A 51 -2.20 -1.72 -20.90
N HIS A 52 -3.02 -1.86 -19.85
CA HIS A 52 -3.39 -0.75 -19.01
C HIS A 52 -2.09 -0.12 -18.51
N LYS A 53 -1.65 0.93 -19.20
CA LYS A 53 -0.52 1.76 -18.79
C LYS A 53 -1.01 2.56 -17.58
N GLY A 54 -1.09 1.92 -16.42
CA GLY A 54 -0.99 2.61 -15.15
C GLY A 54 0.41 3.22 -15.13
N LYS A 55 0.54 4.48 -15.54
CA LYS A 55 1.83 5.13 -15.76
C LYS A 55 2.41 5.57 -14.44
N MET A 56 2.84 4.62 -13.60
CA MET A 56 3.83 4.95 -12.59
C MET A 56 5.13 5.20 -13.34
N THR A 57 5.65 6.43 -13.32
CA THR A 57 6.93 6.71 -13.96
C THR A 57 8.03 6.00 -13.19
N ARG A 58 9.19 5.79 -13.82
CA ARG A 58 10.35 5.18 -13.14
C ARG A 58 10.72 5.96 -11.87
N LYS A 59 10.59 7.29 -11.90
CA LYS A 59 10.86 8.17 -10.75
C LYS A 59 9.85 7.92 -9.62
N ASP A 60 8.57 7.81 -9.95
CA ASP A 60 7.53 7.52 -8.96
C ASP A 60 7.76 6.14 -8.31
N PHE A 61 8.17 5.17 -9.12
CA PHE A 61 8.52 3.83 -8.62
C PHE A 61 9.74 3.84 -7.70
N GLU A 62 10.78 4.60 -8.05
CA GLU A 62 11.96 4.78 -7.21
C GLU A 62 11.63 5.49 -5.89
N ALA A 63 10.77 6.52 -5.92
CA ALA A 63 10.28 7.21 -4.74
C ALA A 63 9.47 6.27 -3.82
N TYR A 64 8.54 5.50 -4.39
CA TYR A 64 7.76 4.50 -3.65
C TYR A 64 8.65 3.42 -3.02
N ARG A 65 9.65 2.92 -3.76
CA ARG A 65 10.64 1.98 -3.22
C ARG A 65 11.41 2.57 -2.06
N LEU A 66 11.83 3.82 -2.18
CA LEU A 66 12.57 4.53 -1.14
C LEU A 66 11.71 4.71 0.11
N GLU A 67 10.44 5.12 -0.05
CA GLU A 67 9.49 5.24 1.05
C GLU A 67 9.29 3.90 1.78
N LYS A 68 9.11 2.81 1.04
CA LYS A 68 9.00 1.46 1.63
C LYS A 68 10.26 1.03 2.37
N LEU A 69 11.45 1.38 1.86
CA LEU A 69 12.70 1.11 2.57
C LEU A 69 12.82 1.92 3.86
N LYS A 70 12.37 3.17 3.86
CA LYS A 70 12.33 4.00 5.06
C LYS A 70 11.38 3.42 6.11
N GLU A 71 10.18 2.99 5.71
CA GLU A 71 9.22 2.35 6.60
C GLU A 71 9.78 1.07 7.25
N ILE A 72 10.48 0.24 6.47
CA ILE A 72 11.13 -0.94 7.03
C ILE A 72 12.29 -0.52 7.94
N ALA A 73 13.14 0.42 7.49
CA ALA A 73 14.27 0.91 8.28
C ALA A 73 13.83 1.48 9.64
N THR A 74 12.76 2.29 9.69
CA THR A 74 12.22 2.84 10.93
C THR A 74 11.69 1.76 11.85
N TYR A 75 11.04 0.71 11.31
CA TYR A 75 10.61 -0.45 12.09
C TYR A 75 11.79 -1.18 12.76
N PHE A 76 12.91 -1.31 12.05
CA PHE A 76 14.15 -1.91 12.59
C PHE A 76 15.00 -0.94 13.43
N GLY A 77 14.59 0.33 13.58
CA GLY A 77 15.32 1.35 14.32
C GLY A 77 16.57 1.90 13.58
N ILE A 78 16.63 1.74 12.27
CA ILE A 78 17.71 2.24 11.42
C ILE A 78 17.44 3.70 11.06
N GLN A 79 18.41 4.59 11.30
CA GLN A 79 18.31 5.99 10.88
C GLN A 79 18.25 6.11 9.36
N THR A 80 17.28 6.88 8.85
CA THR A 80 17.03 7.05 7.42
C THR A 80 17.58 8.36 6.82
N ASP A 81 18.08 9.25 7.68
CA ASP A 81 18.44 10.61 7.28
C ASP A 81 19.80 10.62 6.57
N GLY A 82 19.85 11.28 5.39
CA GLY A 82 21.06 11.42 4.59
C GLY A 82 21.55 10.16 3.88
N LYS A 83 20.88 9.01 4.04
CA LYS A 83 21.28 7.75 3.41
C LYS A 83 20.70 7.59 2.00
N THR A 84 21.48 6.99 1.11
CA THR A 84 20.99 6.63 -0.23
C THR A 84 20.10 5.39 -0.18
N ALA A 85 19.24 5.22 -1.19
CA ALA A 85 18.35 4.06 -1.27
C ALA A 85 19.11 2.72 -1.28
N GLU A 86 20.31 2.67 -1.86
CA GLU A 86 21.14 1.46 -1.89
C GLU A 86 21.75 1.12 -0.54
N GLN A 87 22.18 2.13 0.22
CA GLN A 87 22.67 1.94 1.59
C GLN A 87 21.54 1.43 2.49
N LEU A 88 20.35 2.05 2.41
CA LEU A 88 19.19 1.61 3.16
C LEU A 88 18.80 0.17 2.85
N LYS A 89 18.87 -0.27 1.58
CA LYS A 89 18.63 -1.68 1.22
C LYS A 89 19.58 -2.61 1.94
N LYS A 90 20.89 -2.36 1.88
CA LYS A 90 21.90 -3.21 2.49
C LYS A 90 21.73 -3.29 4.01
N GLU A 91 21.48 -2.16 4.66
CA GLU A 91 21.27 -2.12 6.11
C GLU A 91 19.97 -2.84 6.52
N VAL A 92 18.88 -2.63 5.78
CA VAL A 92 17.62 -3.34 6.01
C VAL A 92 17.77 -4.85 5.78
N GLU A 93 18.49 -5.27 4.74
CA GLU A 93 18.78 -6.69 4.48
C GLU A 93 19.62 -7.31 5.61
N ALA A 94 20.66 -6.62 6.07
CA ALA A 94 21.44 -7.05 7.22
C ALA A 94 20.56 -7.15 8.49
N ALA A 95 19.67 -6.19 8.73
CA ALA A 95 18.77 -6.19 9.88
C ALA A 95 17.73 -7.33 9.81
N LYS A 96 17.23 -7.66 8.63
CA LYS A 96 16.35 -8.82 8.39
C LYS A 96 17.05 -10.14 8.70
N LEU A 97 18.29 -10.28 8.25
CA LEU A 97 19.09 -11.49 8.51
C LEU A 97 19.47 -11.62 9.99
N ALA A 98 19.80 -10.50 10.65
CA ALA A 98 20.15 -10.46 12.06
C ALA A 98 18.94 -10.71 12.99
N ASN A 99 17.76 -10.21 12.62
CA ASN A 99 16.54 -10.31 13.45
C ASN A 99 15.38 -10.91 12.64
N LYS A 100 15.48 -12.19 12.33
CA LYS A 100 14.43 -12.92 11.58
C LYS A 100 13.08 -12.86 12.30
N ASP A 101 13.05 -12.97 13.62
CA ASP A 101 11.80 -12.92 14.39
C ASP A 101 11.07 -11.58 14.25
N LYS A 102 11.82 -10.46 14.28
CA LYS A 102 11.24 -9.13 14.03
C LYS A 102 10.74 -9.00 12.60
N TRP A 103 11.41 -9.61 11.63
CA TRP A 103 10.96 -9.63 10.25
C TRP A 103 9.67 -10.44 10.07
N GLU A 104 9.54 -11.60 10.73
CA GLU A 104 8.30 -12.38 10.75
C GLU A 104 7.15 -11.60 11.40
N ALA A 105 7.40 -10.94 12.54
CA ALA A 105 6.42 -10.09 13.19
C ALA A 105 5.95 -8.94 12.26
N PHE A 106 6.89 -8.26 11.60
CA PHE A 106 6.59 -7.22 10.61
C PHE A 106 5.69 -7.74 9.48
N LYS A 107 6.01 -8.93 8.94
CA LYS A 107 5.20 -9.58 7.90
C LYS A 107 3.80 -9.89 8.39
N ALA A 108 3.67 -10.45 9.60
CA ALA A 108 2.39 -10.80 10.20
C ALA A 108 1.50 -9.56 10.42
N GLU A 109 2.06 -8.48 10.98
CA GLU A 109 1.34 -7.21 11.14
C GLU A 109 0.85 -6.64 9.80
N HIS A 110 1.69 -6.66 8.77
CA HIS A 110 1.32 -6.20 7.43
C HIS A 110 0.31 -7.12 6.73
N GLN A 111 0.37 -8.43 6.98
CA GLN A 111 -0.64 -9.37 6.51
C GLN A 111 -2.00 -9.09 7.17
N ALA A 112 -2.03 -8.83 8.48
CA ALA A 112 -3.25 -8.48 9.21
C ALA A 112 -3.88 -7.18 8.66
N LYS A 113 -3.08 -6.13 8.44
CA LYS A 113 -3.56 -4.88 7.80
C LYS A 113 -4.13 -5.11 6.41
N ARG A 114 -3.49 -5.96 5.60
CA ARG A 114 -4.02 -6.34 4.27
C ARG A 114 -5.33 -7.10 4.37
N LEU A 115 -5.46 -8.01 5.34
CA LEU A 115 -6.68 -8.76 5.62
C LEU A 115 -7.84 -7.82 6.01
N GLU A 116 -7.59 -6.88 6.92
CA GLU A 116 -8.58 -5.87 7.31
C GLU A 116 -9.02 -5.03 6.12
N HIS A 117 -8.07 -4.59 5.29
CA HIS A 117 -8.39 -3.85 4.07
C HIS A 117 -9.25 -4.67 3.10
N LEU A 118 -8.94 -5.96 2.92
CA LEU A 118 -9.75 -6.87 2.10
C LEU A 118 -11.17 -7.04 2.66
N ARG A 119 -11.32 -7.12 3.99
CA ARG A 119 -12.64 -7.18 4.64
C ARG A 119 -13.45 -5.92 4.37
N LYS A 120 -12.84 -4.73 4.47
CA LYS A 120 -13.50 -3.47 4.14
C LYS A 120 -13.98 -3.43 2.69
N ILE A 121 -13.13 -3.83 1.75
CA ILE A 121 -13.50 -3.91 0.33
C ILE A 121 -14.65 -4.92 0.13
N ALA A 122 -14.55 -6.11 0.74
CA ALA A 122 -15.61 -7.11 0.67
C ALA A 122 -16.96 -6.59 1.21
N GLU A 123 -16.94 -5.86 2.34
CA GLU A 123 -18.13 -5.21 2.90
C GLU A 123 -18.70 -4.13 1.97
N GLU A 124 -17.85 -3.31 1.34
CA GLU A 124 -18.26 -2.32 0.32
C GLU A 124 -18.99 -2.99 -0.86
N HIS A 125 -18.58 -4.22 -1.21
CA HIS A 125 -19.20 -5.01 -2.28
C HIS A 125 -20.32 -5.94 -1.80
N GLY A 126 -20.72 -5.89 -0.52
CA GLY A 126 -21.82 -6.69 0.04
C GLY A 126 -21.48 -8.18 0.24
N ILE A 127 -20.19 -8.53 0.28
CA ILE A 127 -19.70 -9.88 0.52
C ILE A 127 -19.61 -10.13 2.03
N LYS A 128 -20.17 -11.25 2.51
CA LYS A 128 -20.05 -11.65 3.92
C LYS A 128 -18.59 -11.95 4.28
N THR A 129 -18.03 -11.29 5.29
CA THR A 129 -16.61 -11.39 5.71
C THR A 129 -16.36 -12.33 6.88
N GLU A 130 -17.41 -12.78 7.56
CA GLU A 130 -17.31 -13.65 8.74
C GLU A 130 -16.82 -15.05 8.37
N GLY A 131 -15.76 -15.51 9.04
CA GLY A 131 -15.21 -16.87 8.89
C GLY A 131 -14.42 -17.14 7.60
N LYS A 132 -14.30 -16.16 6.69
CA LYS A 132 -13.57 -16.33 5.43
C LYS A 132 -12.09 -16.02 5.55
N THR A 133 -11.27 -16.77 4.81
CA THR A 133 -9.83 -16.50 4.68
C THR A 133 -9.58 -15.36 3.70
N SER A 134 -8.37 -14.75 3.72
CA SER A 134 -7.96 -13.72 2.73
C SER A 134 -8.18 -14.16 1.29
N GLU A 135 -7.96 -15.43 1.01
CA GLU A 135 -7.97 -15.97 -0.33
C GLU A 135 -9.39 -16.10 -0.85
N GLN A 136 -10.28 -16.63 -0.02
CA GLN A 136 -11.71 -16.70 -0.33
C GLN A 136 -12.28 -15.29 -0.58
N LEU A 137 -11.92 -14.31 0.24
CA LEU A 137 -12.34 -12.92 0.02
C LEU A 137 -11.82 -12.36 -1.31
N ARG A 138 -10.57 -12.64 -1.66
CA ARG A 138 -9.98 -12.22 -2.94
C ARG A 138 -10.64 -12.89 -4.14
N GLU A 139 -10.91 -14.19 -4.06
CA GLU A 139 -11.58 -14.94 -5.11
C GLU A 139 -13.01 -14.47 -5.32
N GLU A 140 -13.76 -14.24 -4.25
CA GLU A 140 -15.13 -13.72 -4.34
C GLU A 140 -15.16 -12.30 -4.91
N LEU A 141 -14.25 -11.43 -4.47
CA LEU A 141 -14.09 -10.09 -5.05
C LEU A 141 -13.72 -10.17 -6.54
N TYR A 142 -12.85 -11.09 -6.92
CA TYR A 142 -12.48 -11.32 -8.32
C TYR A 142 -13.67 -11.80 -9.17
N LEU A 143 -14.47 -12.73 -8.65
CA LEU A 143 -15.68 -13.22 -9.32
C LEU A 143 -16.73 -12.13 -9.46
N LEU A 144 -16.91 -11.28 -8.43
CA LEU A 144 -17.84 -10.15 -8.45
C LEU A 144 -17.50 -9.15 -9.55
N HIS A 145 -16.21 -8.95 -9.85
CA HIS A 145 -15.74 -8.10 -10.95
C HIS A 145 -15.80 -8.82 -12.32
N GLY A 146 -16.57 -9.90 -12.41
CA GLY A 146 -16.83 -10.66 -13.64
C GLY A 146 -15.73 -11.65 -14.01
N GLY A 147 -14.75 -11.90 -13.13
CA GLY A 147 -13.64 -12.83 -13.39
C GLY A 147 -12.80 -12.45 -14.61
N LYS A 148 -12.94 -11.22 -15.11
CA LYS A 148 -12.20 -10.70 -16.27
C LYS A 148 -11.04 -9.88 -15.74
N GLY A 149 -9.89 -10.53 -15.59
CA GLY A 149 -8.67 -9.91 -15.06
C GLY A 149 -7.65 -10.96 -14.64
N LYS A 150 -6.48 -10.51 -14.17
CA LYS A 150 -5.46 -11.42 -13.65
C LYS A 150 -5.96 -12.03 -12.34
N ARG A 151 -6.08 -13.37 -12.30
CA ARG A 151 -6.47 -14.09 -11.08
C ARG A 151 -5.55 -13.70 -9.93
N PRO A 152 -6.07 -13.61 -8.69
CA PRO A 152 -5.21 -13.37 -7.54
C PRO A 152 -4.12 -14.45 -7.51
N HIS A 153 -2.86 -14.04 -7.47
CA HIS A 153 -1.75 -14.97 -7.26
C HIS A 153 -1.90 -15.60 -5.88
N ARG A 154 -1.87 -16.94 -5.86
CA ARG A 154 -1.95 -17.75 -4.64
C ARG A 154 -0.74 -17.44 -3.75
N LEU A 155 -0.97 -17.23 -2.45
CA LEU A 155 0.10 -16.76 -1.55
C LEU A 155 1.18 -17.83 -1.32
N GLU A 156 0.87 -19.12 -1.50
CA GLU A 156 1.82 -20.23 -1.36
C GLU A 156 2.98 -20.21 -2.37
N ASP A 157 2.91 -19.44 -3.46
CA ASP A 157 3.97 -19.40 -4.47
C ASP A 157 5.23 -18.63 -4.02
N HIS A 158 5.21 -17.95 -2.87
CA HIS A 158 6.28 -17.06 -2.41
C HIS A 158 7.39 -17.71 -1.57
N ASP A 159 7.23 -18.95 -1.10
CA ASP A 159 8.28 -19.66 -0.36
C ASP A 159 9.40 -20.23 -1.26
N ARG A 160 9.29 -20.09 -2.59
CA ARG A 160 10.35 -20.52 -3.54
C ARG A 160 11.63 -19.68 -3.50
N SER A 161 11.68 -18.55 -2.79
CA SER A 161 12.89 -17.72 -2.74
C SER A 161 14.03 -18.32 -1.91
N ALA A 162 13.83 -19.47 -1.26
CA ALA A 162 14.92 -20.20 -0.60
C ALA A 162 15.76 -21.05 -1.57
N ASP A 163 15.24 -21.40 -2.76
CA ASP A 163 15.90 -22.33 -3.69
C ASP A 163 16.82 -21.64 -4.71
N ASP A 164 16.72 -20.31 -4.88
CA ASP A 164 17.51 -19.58 -5.88
C ASP A 164 18.93 -19.24 -5.42
N ASP A 165 19.22 -19.23 -4.11
CA ASP A 165 20.57 -19.00 -3.58
C ASP A 165 21.54 -20.17 -3.83
N ASP A 166 21.02 -21.40 -3.98
CA ASP A 166 21.86 -22.57 -4.25
C ASP A 166 22.31 -22.65 -5.72
N LYS A 167 21.50 -22.16 -6.68
CA LYS A 167 21.88 -22.17 -8.10
C LYS A 167 23.02 -21.21 -8.46
N GLN A 168 23.31 -20.22 -7.61
CA GLN A 168 24.36 -19.24 -7.88
C GLN A 168 25.73 -19.70 -7.35
N LYS A 169 25.78 -20.53 -6.30
CA LYS A 169 27.02 -21.12 -5.79
C LYS A 169 27.61 -22.19 -6.73
N ASP A 170 26.76 -22.99 -7.38
CA ASP A 170 27.23 -24.05 -8.28
C ASP A 170 27.89 -23.53 -9.56
N LYS A 171 27.51 -22.33 -10.04
CA LYS A 171 28.12 -21.72 -11.23
C LYS A 171 29.48 -21.08 -10.96
N GLN A 172 29.78 -20.73 -9.71
CA GLN A 172 31.07 -20.13 -9.33
C GLN A 172 32.16 -21.17 -9.05
N ASN A 173 31.79 -22.41 -8.72
CA ASN A 173 32.73 -23.51 -8.47
C ASN A 173 33.01 -24.38 -9.72
N GLN A 174 32.49 -24.00 -10.89
CA GLN A 174 32.73 -24.69 -12.17
C GLN A 174 33.56 -23.85 -13.15
N ALA A 175 34.19 -22.75 -12.71
CA ALA A 175 35.11 -21.93 -13.50
C ALA A 175 36.56 -22.11 -13.03
#